data_AF-A0A2D6X8I7-F1
#
_entry.id   AF-A0A2D6X8I7-F1
#
_cell.length_a   1.000
_cell.length_b   1.000
_cell.length_c   1.000
_cell.angle_alpha   90.00
_cell.angle_beta   90.00
_cell.angle_gamma   90.00
#
_symmetry.space_group_name_H-M   'P 1'
#
loop_
_entity.id
_entity.type
_entity.pdbx_description
1 polymer ?
#
loop_
_entity_poly.entity_id
_entity_poly.type
_entity_poly.pdbx_seq_one_letter_code
_entity_poly.pdbx_strand_id
1 'polypeptide(L)' 'MSITQEHHGELFDQGFRAYEGGDSRLDNPYYGYSHAFEEYLVWRQGWMCGRDEYVAEQGLDKANQSW' A
#
# COMPACT_ATOMS: atom_id res chain seq x y z
N MET A 1 3.89 -20.03 -10.52
CA MET A 1 4.91 -19.99 -9.46
C MET A 1 4.32 -19.06 -8.41
N SER A 2 4.11 -19.55 -7.19
CA SER A 2 3.44 -18.77 -6.14
C SER A 2 4.46 -17.97 -5.35
N ILE A 3 4.09 -16.78 -4.91
CA ILE A 3 4.92 -15.92 -4.07
C ILE A 3 5.17 -16.57 -2.70
N THR A 4 6.37 -16.38 -2.14
CA THR A 4 6.70 -16.84 -0.78
C THR A 4 6.09 -15.88 0.26
N GLN A 5 5.92 -16.34 1.51
CA GLN A 5 5.37 -15.50 2.58
C GLN A 5 6.29 -14.32 2.93
N GLU A 6 7.61 -14.52 2.88
CA GLU A 6 8.59 -13.44 3.09
C GLU A 6 8.48 -12.37 2.00
N HIS A 7 8.43 -12.80 0.74
CA HIS A 7 8.24 -11.89 -0.40
C HIS A 7 6.89 -11.17 -0.36
N HIS A 8 5.84 -11.86 0.10
CA HIS A 8 4.53 -11.23 0.33
C HIS A 8 4.62 -10.09 1.37
N GLY A 9 5.36 -10.27 2.46
CA GLY A 9 5.56 -9.23 3.46
C GLY A 9 6.28 -8.00 2.89
N GLU A 10 7.37 -8.23 2.15
CA GLU A 10 8.15 -7.16 1.54
C GLU A 10 7.32 -6.33 0.54
N LEU A 11 6.50 -6.98 -0.28
CA LEU A 11 5.63 -6.31 -1.25
C LEU A 11 4.53 -5.51 -0.58
N PHE A 12 3.96 -6.03 0.49
CA PHE A 12 2.95 -5.33 1.27
C PHE A 12 3.54 -4.06 1.89
N ASP A 13 4.70 -4.16 2.54
CA ASP A 13 5.40 -3.02 3.15
C ASP A 13 5.80 -1.96 2.11
N GLN A 14 6.23 -2.39 0.92
CA GLN A 14 6.52 -1.48 -0.18
C GLN A 14 5.27 -0.70 -0.62
N GLY A 15 4.14 -1.38 -0.75
CA GLY A 15 2.86 -0.77 -1.08
C GLY A 15 2.41 0.24 -0.03
N PHE A 16 2.49 -0.14 1.25
CA PHE A 16 2.13 0.70 2.39
C PHE A 16 2.94 2.00 2.42
N ARG A 17 4.27 1.90 2.33
CA ARG A 17 5.18 3.06 2.34
C ARG A 17 5.03 3.94 1.10
N ALA A 18 4.66 3.37 -0.04
CA ALA A 18 4.40 4.14 -1.26
C ALA A 18 3.25 5.12 -1.08
N TYR A 19 2.28 4.81 -0.22
CA TYR A 19 1.23 5.77 0.16
C TYR A 19 1.77 6.84 1.12
N GLU A 20 2.44 6.46 2.22
CA GLU A 20 2.97 7.41 3.20
C GLU A 20 3.94 8.43 2.59
N GLY A 21 4.74 8.01 1.61
CA GLY A 21 5.70 8.87 0.92
C GLY A 21 5.09 9.89 -0.03
N GLY A 22 3.77 9.84 -0.30
CA GLY A 22 3.08 10.75 -1.22
C GLY A 22 3.50 10.61 -2.69
N ASP A 23 4.40 9.68 -3.01
CA ASP A 23 4.90 9.46 -4.36
C ASP A 23 4.06 8.41 -5.08
N SER A 24 2.95 8.88 -5.65
CA SER A 24 2.13 8.10 -6.59
C SER A 24 2.88 7.68 -7.87
N ARG A 25 4.13 8.12 -8.06
CA ARG A 25 5.04 7.76 -9.16
C ARG A 25 6.17 6.81 -8.74
N LEU A 26 6.09 6.19 -7.56
CA LEU A 26 6.54 4.82 -7.45
C LEU A 26 5.64 3.99 -8.36
N ASP A 27 5.91 4.11 -9.66
CA ASP A 27 5.29 3.40 -10.76
C ASP A 27 5.08 1.99 -10.29
N ASN A 28 3.81 1.55 -10.26
CA ASN A 28 3.47 0.16 -10.00
C ASN A 28 4.49 -0.70 -10.78
N PRO A 29 5.46 -1.35 -10.10
CA PRO A 29 6.57 -2.00 -10.80
C PRO A 29 6.07 -3.19 -11.63
N TYR A 30 4.80 -3.56 -11.43
CA TYR A 30 4.09 -4.64 -12.10
C TYR A 30 3.13 -4.15 -13.18
N TYR A 31 3.07 -2.86 -13.49
CA TYR A 31 2.23 -2.34 -14.57
C TYR A 31 2.65 -2.95 -15.91
N GLY A 32 1.80 -3.83 -16.47
CA GLY A 32 2.05 -4.52 -17.73
C GLY A 32 2.66 -5.93 -17.63
N TYR A 33 3.04 -6.39 -16.43
CA TYR A 33 3.59 -7.75 -16.25
C TYR A 33 2.51 -8.74 -15.79
N SER A 34 1.89 -9.46 -16.74
CA SER A 34 0.87 -10.48 -16.45
C SER A 34 1.37 -11.65 -15.58
N HIS A 35 2.69 -11.88 -15.54
CA HIS A 35 3.31 -12.92 -14.70
C HIS A 35 3.51 -12.50 -13.24
N ALA A 36 3.36 -11.21 -12.93
CA ALA A 36 3.55 -10.63 -11.60
C ALA A 36 2.22 -10.22 -10.95
N PHE A 37 1.10 -10.82 -11.38
CA PHE A 37 -0.23 -10.42 -10.95
C PHE A 37 -0.46 -10.63 -9.45
N GLU A 38 0.05 -11.72 -8.88
CA GLU A 38 -0.01 -11.97 -7.42
C GLU A 38 0.77 -10.90 -6.65
N GLU A 39 1.97 -10.56 -7.11
CA GLU A 39 2.83 -9.54 -6.50
C GLU A 39 2.18 -8.16 -6.54
N TYR A 40 1.52 -7.83 -7.67
CA TYR A 40 0.74 -6.61 -7.81
C TYR A 40 -0.41 -6.52 -6.80
N LEU A 41 -1.16 -7.60 -6.60
CA LEU A 41 -2.28 -7.61 -5.67
C LEU A 41 -1.81 -7.34 -4.23
N VAL A 42 -0.68 -7.93 -3.84
CA VAL A 42 -0.10 -7.74 -2.51
C VAL A 42 0.40 -6.31 -2.32
N TRP A 43 1.14 -5.78 -3.29
CA TRP A 43 1.59 -4.39 -3.25
C TRP A 43 0.41 -3.42 -3.18
N ARG A 44 -0.62 -3.64 -4.01
CA ARG A 44 -1.84 -2.82 -4.01
C ARG A 44 -2.59 -2.91 -2.68
N GLN A 45 -2.59 -4.08 -2.04
CA GLN A 45 -3.19 -4.27 -0.72
C GLN A 45 -2.49 -3.40 0.33
N GLY A 46 -1.16 -3.42 0.36
CA GLY A 46 -0.37 -2.56 1.24
C GLY A 46 -0.68 -1.08 1.04
N TRP A 47 -0.75 -0.62 -0.22
CA TRP A 47 -1.07 0.76 -0.55
C TRP A 47 -2.47 1.19 -0.06
N MET A 48 -3.49 0.33 -0.22
CA MET A 48 -4.84 0.64 0.29
C MET A 48 -4.87 0.68 1.82
N CYS A 49 -4.15 -0.22 2.50
CA CYS A 49 -4.03 -0.19 3.95
C CYS A 49 -3.38 1.11 4.45
N GLY A 50 -2.25 1.52 3.85
CA GLY A 50 -1.61 2.80 4.20
C GLY A 50 -2.52 4.01 3.98
N ARG A 51 -3.33 3.98 2.91
CA ARG A 51 -4.36 5.02 2.67
C ARG A 51 -5.40 5.05 3.77
N ASP A 52 -5.95 3.91 4.14
CA ASP A 52 -7.03 3.83 5.10
C ASP A 52 -6.55 4.20 6.51
N GLU A 53 -5.32 3.85 6.89
CA GLU A 53 -4.70 4.30 8.14
C GLU A 53 -4.53 5.83 8.17
N TYR A 54 -3.97 6.42 7.11
CA TYR A 54 -3.85 7.88 7.01
C TYR A 54 -5.21 8.60 7.08
N VAL A 55 -6.23 8.07 6.40
CA VAL A 55 -7.59 8.63 6.46
C VAL A 55 -8.17 8.49 7.87
N ALA A 56 -7.93 7.38 8.55
CA ALA A 56 -8.36 7.16 9.93
C ALA A 56 -7.68 8.14 10.89
N GLU A 57 -6.37 8.35 10.77
CA GLU A 57 -5.62 9.33 11.57
C GLU A 57 -6.11 10.76 11.34
N GLN A 58 -6.30 11.17 10.08
CA GLN A 58 -6.85 12.49 9.75
C GLN A 58 -8.30 12.68 10.22
N GLY A 59 -9.10 11.60 10.23
CA GLY A 59 -10.45 11.59 10.75
C GLY A 59 -10.50 11.74 12.27
N LEU A 60 -9.58 11.06 12.98
CA LEU A 60 -9.42 11.17 14.44
C LEU A 60 -8.92 12.57 14.84
N ASP A 61 -7.98 13.15 14.12
CA ASP A 61 -7.48 14.50 14.38
C ASP A 61 -8.58 15.56 14.23
N LYS A 62 -9.43 15.43 13.20
CA LYS A 62 -10.59 16.32 13.04
C LYS A 62 -11.60 16.17 14.17
N ALA A 63 -11.86 14.95 14.63
CA ALA A 63 -12.77 14.69 15.75
C ALA A 63 -12.23 15.25 17.07
N ASN A 64 -10.90 15.20 17.30
CA ASN A 64 -10.23 15.73 18.48
C ASN A 64 -10.09 17.27 18.50
N GLN A 65 -10.16 17.95 17.35
CA GLN A 65 -10.12 19.42 17.27
C GLN A 65 -11.49 20.09 17.43
N SER A 66 -12.58 19.32 17.46
CA SER A 66 -13.97 19.82 17.51
C SER A 66 -14.61 19.77 18.90
N TRP A 67 -13.83 19.70 19.98
CA TRP A 67 -14.31 19.76 21.37
C TRP A 67 -13.88 21.04 22.09
#